data_AF-A0A496A2A0-F1
#
_entry.id   AF-A0A496A2A0-F1
#
_cell.length_a   1.000
_cell.length_b   1.000
_cell.length_c   1.000
_cell.angle_alpha   90.00
_cell.angle_beta   90.00
_cell.angle_gamma   90.00
#
_symmetry.space_group_name_H-M   'P 1'
#
loop_
_entity.id
_entity.type
_entity.pdbx_description
1 polymer ?
#
loop_
_entity_poly.entity_id
_entity_poly.type
_entity_poly.pdbx_seq_one_letter_code
_entity_poly.pdbx_strand_id
1 'polypeptide(L)'
;MLKEHPFLVTTTFQGDGDTIKYDATKPNRSDAVGKAFKINADGKGELVVDGDEIDGKVISVDDDHKFTGAYMFGGLNLPLGENETVARGDKLVGALGADKAKGHVKAVSAPAALPSDLADLAATDIDTDAEKLTVHNAARTQINSVSATVSALVAAAKGKGSVINSDTTHALVALGA
;
A
#
# COMPACT_ATOMS: atom_id res chain seq x y z
N MET A 1 29.56 -3.93 -23.37
CA MET A 1 28.43 -3.15 -22.82
C MET A 1 28.42 -3.38 -21.31
N LEU A 2 28.61 -2.33 -20.50
CA LEU A 2 28.26 -2.42 -19.09
C LEU A 2 26.78 -2.78 -19.04
N LYS A 3 26.43 -3.95 -18.50
CA LYS A 3 25.06 -4.19 -18.06
C LYS A 3 24.84 -3.19 -16.94
N GLU A 4 23.99 -2.19 -17.17
CA GLU A 4 23.56 -1.29 -16.10
C GLU A 4 22.87 -2.16 -15.05
N HIS A 5 23.60 -2.47 -13.99
CA HIS A 5 23.01 -3.10 -12.83
C HIS A 5 22.11 -2.04 -12.19
N PRO A 6 20.82 -2.34 -11.94
CA PRO A 6 19.99 -1.43 -11.18
C PRO A 6 20.70 -1.11 -9.86
N PHE A 7 21.02 0.16 -9.63
CA PHE A 7 21.62 0.59 -8.37
C PHE A 7 20.57 0.45 -7.29
N LEU A 8 20.72 -0.58 -6.46
CA LEU A 8 19.90 -0.78 -5.27
C LEU A 8 20.56 -0.02 -4.12
N VAL A 9 19.88 0.99 -3.60
CA VAL A 9 20.34 1.65 -2.37
C VAL A 9 19.82 0.85 -1.17
N THR A 10 20.74 0.35 -0.37
CA THR A 10 20.45 -0.34 0.88
C THR A 10 20.96 0.44 2.07
N THR A 11 20.31 0.28 3.21
CA THR A 11 20.79 0.77 4.50
C THR A 11 20.34 -0.16 5.60
N THR A 12 20.96 -0.03 6.77
CA THR A 12 20.57 -0.77 7.96
C THR A 12 19.53 0.01 8.75
N PHE A 13 18.48 -0.70 9.18
CA PHE A 13 17.42 -0.17 10.04
C PHE A 13 17.30 -1.03 11.30
N GLN A 14 16.76 -0.45 12.36
CA GLN A 14 16.33 -1.22 13.54
C GLN A 14 14.97 -1.85 13.24
N GLY A 15 14.84 -3.17 13.36
CA GLY A 15 13.56 -3.87 13.28
C GLY A 15 12.77 -3.82 14.58
N ASP A 16 11.47 -4.06 14.47
CA ASP A 16 10.53 -4.16 15.60
C ASP A 16 10.82 -5.33 16.55
N GLY A 17 11.51 -6.37 16.05
CA GLY A 17 11.78 -7.62 16.75
C GLY A 17 10.57 -8.56 16.85
N ASP A 18 9.44 -8.21 16.23
CA ASP A 18 8.23 -9.03 16.21
C ASP A 18 7.92 -9.56 14.80
N THR A 19 7.75 -8.67 13.84
CA THR A 19 7.50 -9.06 12.45
C THR A 19 8.80 -9.31 11.67
N ILE A 20 9.89 -8.66 12.06
CA ILE A 20 11.23 -8.86 11.50
C ILE A 20 12.12 -9.50 12.56
N LYS A 21 12.06 -10.83 12.65
CA LYS A 21 12.80 -11.65 13.63
C LYS A 21 14.04 -12.29 13.01
N TYR A 22 15.13 -12.30 13.78
CA TYR A 22 16.33 -13.06 13.44
C TYR A 22 16.10 -14.55 13.65
N ASP A 23 16.50 -15.35 12.66
CA ASP A 23 16.52 -16.80 12.71
C ASP A 23 17.73 -17.31 11.91
N ALA A 24 18.77 -17.75 12.62
CA ALA A 24 20.02 -18.25 12.04
C ALA A 24 19.82 -19.45 11.10
N THR A 25 18.69 -20.16 11.19
CA THR A 25 18.39 -21.33 10.37
C THR A 25 17.82 -20.97 9.00
N LYS A 26 17.40 -19.71 8.80
CA LYS A 26 16.79 -19.24 7.56
C LYS A 26 17.81 -18.59 6.62
N PRO A 27 17.62 -18.69 5.29
CA PRO A 27 18.36 -17.89 4.33
C PRO A 27 18.26 -16.40 4.67
N ASN A 28 19.40 -15.70 4.66
CA ASN A 28 19.49 -14.28 5.06
C ASN A 28 18.87 -13.97 6.44
N ARG A 29 18.77 -15.01 7.28
CA ARG A 29 18.47 -14.99 8.71
C ARG A 29 17.07 -14.52 9.09
N SER A 30 16.06 -14.58 8.20
CA SER A 30 14.65 -14.29 8.57
C SER A 30 13.63 -14.71 7.52
N ASP A 31 12.41 -15.07 7.95
CA ASP A 31 11.23 -15.24 7.08
C ASP A 31 10.64 -13.89 6.60
N ALA A 32 11.15 -12.77 7.12
CA ALA A 32 10.82 -11.43 6.64
C ALA A 32 11.56 -11.06 5.34
N VAL A 33 12.65 -11.77 5.02
CA VAL A 33 13.45 -11.51 3.81
C VAL A 33 12.58 -11.68 2.57
N GLY A 34 12.67 -10.73 1.66
CA GLY A 34 11.85 -10.74 0.45
C GLY A 34 10.58 -9.90 0.53
N LYS A 35 10.15 -9.52 1.74
CA LYS A 35 8.87 -8.85 1.99
C LYS A 35 9.00 -7.33 2.13
N ALA A 36 7.88 -6.65 1.93
CA ALA A 36 7.77 -5.20 2.08
C ALA A 36 7.78 -4.78 3.56
N PHE A 37 8.46 -3.68 3.86
CA PHE A 37 8.50 -3.07 5.20
C PHE A 37 8.10 -1.59 5.15
N LYS A 38 7.72 -1.07 6.33
CA LYS A 38 7.59 0.35 6.63
C LYS A 38 8.34 0.72 7.90
N ILE A 39 8.61 2.00 8.12
CA ILE A 39 9.08 2.54 9.39
C ILE A 39 7.86 2.97 10.22
N ASN A 40 7.72 2.38 11.39
CA ASN A 40 6.63 2.67 12.32
C ASN A 40 6.86 3.97 13.11
N ALA A 41 5.88 4.35 13.94
CA ALA A 41 5.93 5.57 14.74
C ALA A 41 7.11 5.62 15.74
N ASP A 42 7.65 4.47 16.13
CA ASP A 42 8.81 4.35 17.02
C ASP A 42 10.15 4.39 16.25
N GLY A 43 10.11 4.62 14.93
CA GLY A 43 11.29 4.65 14.07
C GLY A 43 11.88 3.25 13.78
N LYS A 44 11.10 2.18 14.00
CA LYS A 44 11.53 0.79 13.74
C LYS A 44 10.86 0.25 12.48
N GLY A 45 11.58 -0.59 11.76
CA GLY A 45 11.03 -1.31 10.61
C GLY A 45 10.13 -2.46 11.04
N GLU A 46 8.97 -2.54 10.42
CA GLU A 46 8.02 -3.65 10.56
C GLU A 46 7.47 -4.07 9.19
N LEU A 47 6.99 -5.31 9.06
CA LEU A 47 6.31 -5.76 7.86
C LEU A 47 4.98 -5.04 7.67
N VAL A 48 4.73 -4.56 6.45
CA VAL A 48 3.49 -3.84 6.11
C VAL A 48 2.25 -4.70 6.33
N VAL A 49 1.18 -4.08 6.81
CA VAL A 49 -0.18 -4.66 6.84
C VAL A 49 -1.03 -4.11 5.70
N ASP A 50 -2.29 -4.54 5.62
CA ASP A 50 -3.22 -4.07 4.59
C ASP A 50 -3.41 -2.55 4.62
N GLY A 51 -3.18 -1.88 3.48
CA GLY A 51 -3.36 -0.44 3.31
C GLY A 51 -2.22 0.43 3.86
N ASP A 52 -1.13 -0.16 4.31
CA ASP A 52 0.06 0.58 4.76
C ASP A 52 0.84 1.18 3.58
N GLU A 53 1.54 2.28 3.85
CA GLU A 53 2.60 2.76 2.95
C GLU A 53 3.78 1.78 2.95
N ILE A 54 4.52 1.74 1.83
CA ILE A 54 5.69 0.88 1.65
C ILE A 54 6.94 1.74 1.57
N ASP A 55 7.92 1.47 2.43
CA ASP A 55 9.22 2.15 2.41
C ASP A 55 10.31 1.34 1.70
N GLY A 56 10.15 0.02 1.59
CA GLY A 56 11.14 -0.81 0.93
C GLY A 56 10.93 -2.30 1.08
N LYS A 57 12.02 -3.04 0.86
CA LYS A 57 12.10 -4.51 0.93
C LYS A 57 13.18 -4.96 1.92
N VAL A 58 12.88 -5.98 2.72
CA VAL A 58 13.88 -6.61 3.62
C VAL A 58 14.81 -7.52 2.81
N ILE A 59 16.13 -7.34 2.99
CA ILE A 59 17.18 -8.09 2.27
C ILE A 59 17.85 -9.14 3.16
N SER A 60 18.18 -8.76 4.39
CA SER A 60 18.76 -9.64 5.40
C SER A 60 18.46 -9.10 6.80
N VAL A 61 18.47 -9.99 7.79
CA VAL A 61 18.33 -9.64 9.20
C VAL A 61 19.59 -10.08 9.93
N ASP A 62 20.08 -9.29 10.86
CA ASP A 62 21.22 -9.62 11.69
C ASP A 62 20.76 -9.89 13.13
N ASP A 63 21.71 -10.26 13.99
CA ASP A 63 21.44 -10.27 15.42
C ASP A 63 21.04 -8.87 15.91
N ASP A 64 20.42 -8.80 17.09
CA ASP A 64 19.81 -7.58 17.65
C ASP A 64 18.66 -6.96 16.84
N HIS A 65 18.04 -7.74 15.95
CA HIS A 65 16.91 -7.33 15.12
C HIS A 65 17.22 -6.16 14.18
N LYS A 66 18.50 -5.94 13.84
CA LYS A 66 18.86 -5.01 12.76
C LYS A 66 18.61 -5.68 11.43
N PHE A 67 18.18 -4.94 10.42
CA PHE A 67 17.98 -5.51 9.09
C PHE A 67 18.50 -4.58 8.02
N THR A 68 18.96 -5.17 6.92
CA THR A 68 19.30 -4.43 5.70
C THR A 68 18.02 -4.28 4.87
N GLY A 69 17.57 -3.05 4.69
CA GLY A 69 16.43 -2.69 3.85
C GLY A 69 16.88 -2.05 2.56
N ALA A 70 16.25 -2.43 1.45
CA ALA A 70 16.37 -1.76 0.16
C ALA A 70 15.20 -0.81 -0.04
N TYR A 71 15.46 0.48 -0.30
CA TYR A 71 14.43 1.52 -0.23
C TYR A 71 14.42 2.48 -1.43
N MET A 72 15.43 2.43 -2.30
CA MET A 72 15.56 3.40 -3.40
C MET A 72 16.24 2.81 -4.63
N PHE A 73 15.69 3.19 -5.80
CA PHE A 73 16.15 2.96 -7.18
C PHE A 73 16.43 1.48 -7.56
N GLY A 74 16.15 1.15 -8.83
CA GLY A 74 16.52 -0.16 -9.40
C GLY A 74 15.43 -1.23 -9.51
N GLY A 75 14.22 -0.97 -9.04
CA GLY A 75 13.14 -1.95 -9.13
C GLY A 75 13.19 -2.99 -8.00
N LEU A 76 12.22 -2.95 -7.09
CA LEU A 76 12.06 -3.93 -6.02
C LEU A 76 11.06 -4.98 -6.45
N ASN A 77 11.45 -6.26 -6.41
CA ASN A 77 10.49 -7.35 -6.60
C ASN A 77 9.78 -7.65 -5.28
N LEU A 78 8.50 -7.33 -5.16
CA LEU A 78 7.69 -7.46 -3.95
C LEU A 78 6.59 -8.52 -4.14
N PRO A 79 6.31 -9.36 -3.13
CA PRO A 79 5.32 -10.42 -3.24
C PRO A 79 3.90 -9.85 -3.18
N LEU A 80 3.03 -10.33 -4.06
CA LEU A 80 1.62 -9.94 -4.10
C LEU A 80 0.83 -10.54 -2.94
N GLY A 81 -0.18 -9.79 -2.47
CA GLY A 81 -1.15 -10.30 -1.51
C GLY A 81 -1.97 -11.48 -2.08
N GLU A 82 -2.74 -12.12 -1.21
CA GLU A 82 -3.54 -13.28 -1.61
C GLU A 82 -4.59 -12.88 -2.66
N ASN A 83 -4.56 -13.52 -3.83
CA ASN A 83 -5.45 -13.24 -4.96
C ASN A 83 -5.34 -11.81 -5.53
N GLU A 84 -4.26 -11.10 -5.23
CA GLU A 84 -4.04 -9.75 -5.75
C GLU A 84 -3.51 -9.81 -7.19
N THR A 85 -3.95 -8.85 -8.00
CA THR A 85 -3.44 -8.65 -9.36
C THR A 85 -3.03 -7.22 -9.51
N VAL A 86 -1.90 -6.99 -10.19
CA VAL A 86 -1.37 -5.65 -10.44
C VAL A 86 -0.99 -5.51 -11.90
N ALA A 87 -1.24 -4.34 -12.45
CA ALA A 87 -0.87 -3.94 -13.79
C ALA A 87 0.32 -2.98 -13.76
N ARG A 88 1.02 -2.89 -14.89
CA ARG A 88 2.05 -1.87 -15.09
C ARG A 88 1.44 -0.47 -14.86
N GLY A 89 2.14 0.35 -14.08
CA GLY A 89 1.71 1.70 -13.75
C GLY A 89 1.04 1.82 -12.39
N ASP A 90 0.50 0.73 -11.85
CA ASP A 90 -0.20 0.73 -10.56
C ASP A 90 0.73 1.23 -9.44
N LYS A 91 0.15 2.02 -8.54
CA LYS A 91 0.76 2.34 -7.25
C LYS A 91 0.47 1.22 -6.26
N LEU A 92 1.35 1.02 -5.30
CA LEU A 92 1.21 -0.07 -4.35
C LEU A 92 1.08 0.40 -2.90
N VAL A 93 0.33 -0.40 -2.13
CA VAL A 93 0.22 -0.35 -0.68
C VAL A 93 0.40 -1.75 -0.11
N GLY A 94 0.63 -1.84 1.20
CA GLY A 94 0.69 -3.10 1.92
C GLY A 94 -0.59 -3.92 1.77
N ALA A 95 -0.42 -5.24 1.80
CA ALA A 95 -1.46 -6.23 1.71
C ALA A 95 -1.15 -7.40 2.65
N LEU A 96 -2.13 -8.28 2.81
CA LEU A 96 -1.96 -9.55 3.49
C LEU A 96 -1.89 -10.69 2.46
N GLY A 97 -0.94 -11.59 2.66
CA GLY A 97 -0.85 -12.86 1.95
C GLY A 97 -1.75 -13.93 2.58
N ALA A 98 -1.56 -15.17 2.14
CA ALA A 98 -2.23 -16.34 2.71
C ALA A 98 -2.07 -16.38 4.23
N ASP A 99 -3.09 -16.86 4.93
CA ASP A 99 -3.15 -16.90 6.41
C ASP A 99 -2.88 -15.55 7.09
N LYS A 100 -3.23 -14.45 6.40
CA LYS A 100 -3.01 -13.07 6.86
C LYS A 100 -1.53 -12.73 7.08
N ALA A 101 -0.64 -13.33 6.31
CA ALA A 101 0.79 -13.04 6.37
C ALA A 101 1.11 -11.60 5.95
N LYS A 102 1.78 -10.83 6.82
CA LYS A 102 2.22 -9.46 6.55
C LYS A 102 3.34 -9.39 5.51
N GLY A 103 3.59 -8.19 4.98
CA GLY A 103 4.73 -7.91 4.11
C GLY A 103 4.49 -8.14 2.62
N HIS A 104 3.22 -8.27 2.22
CA HIS A 104 2.81 -8.39 0.82
C HIS A 104 2.30 -7.05 0.30
N VAL A 105 2.06 -6.95 -1.00
CA VAL A 105 1.61 -5.70 -1.65
C VAL A 105 0.41 -5.93 -2.56
N LYS A 106 -0.37 -4.88 -2.75
CA LYS A 106 -1.49 -4.84 -3.69
C LYS A 106 -1.56 -3.51 -4.43
N ALA A 107 -2.26 -3.49 -5.55
CA ALA A 107 -2.60 -2.25 -6.22
C ALA A 107 -3.47 -1.38 -5.31
N VAL A 108 -3.20 -0.08 -5.34
CA VAL A 108 -4.10 0.91 -4.79
C VAL A 108 -5.41 0.89 -5.56
N SER A 109 -6.53 0.81 -4.85
CA SER A 109 -7.84 0.96 -5.47
C SER A 109 -8.01 2.36 -6.06
N ALA A 110 -8.44 2.45 -7.32
CA ALA A 110 -8.80 3.72 -7.92
C ALA A 110 -9.96 4.35 -7.13
N PRO A 111 -9.90 5.66 -6.80
CA PRO A 111 -11.02 6.33 -6.15
C PRO A 111 -12.24 6.33 -7.08
N ALA A 112 -13.43 6.12 -6.50
CA ALA A 112 -14.67 6.31 -7.23
C ALA A 112 -14.80 7.77 -7.70
N ALA A 113 -15.56 8.01 -8.77
CA ALA A 113 -15.86 9.37 -9.18
C ALA A 113 -16.61 10.12 -8.07
N LEU A 114 -16.37 11.43 -7.96
CA LEU A 114 -17.19 12.27 -7.10
C LEU A 114 -18.63 12.31 -7.65
N PRO A 115 -19.65 12.31 -6.79
CA PRO A 115 -21.02 12.55 -7.22
C PRO A 115 -21.11 13.93 -7.88
N SER A 116 -21.65 13.98 -9.11
CA SER A 116 -21.78 15.20 -9.90
C SER A 116 -23.10 15.95 -9.64
N ASP A 117 -24.00 15.36 -8.86
CA ASP A 117 -25.38 15.77 -8.62
C ASP A 117 -25.58 16.53 -7.29
N LEU A 118 -24.48 16.85 -6.59
CA LEU A 118 -24.52 17.63 -5.35
C LEU A 118 -25.09 19.05 -5.56
N ALA A 119 -24.76 19.66 -6.71
CA ALA A 119 -25.24 20.99 -7.07
C ALA A 119 -26.73 20.99 -7.43
N ASP A 120 -27.21 19.93 -8.08
CA ASP A 120 -28.60 19.77 -8.49
C ASP A 120 -29.53 19.59 -7.28
N LEU A 121 -29.04 18.87 -6.25
CA LEU A 121 -29.78 18.68 -5.01
C LEU A 121 -29.93 19.99 -4.21
N ALA A 122 -28.90 20.84 -4.24
CA ALA A 122 -28.93 22.16 -3.59
C ALA A 122 -29.87 23.16 -4.30
N ALA A 123 -30.15 22.93 -5.58
CA ALA A 123 -31.02 23.77 -6.41
C ALA A 123 -32.48 23.25 -6.45
N THR A 124 -32.81 22.18 -5.73
CA THR A 124 -34.16 21.60 -5.73
C THR A 124 -35.11 22.47 -4.92
N ASP A 125 -36.17 22.98 -5.56
CA ASP A 125 -37.27 23.65 -4.87
C ASP A 125 -38.05 22.65 -4.01
N ILE A 126 -38.33 23.02 -2.76
CA ILE A 126 -38.98 22.15 -1.77
C ILE A 126 -40.26 22.82 -1.29
N ASP A 127 -41.42 22.24 -1.59
CA ASP A 127 -42.73 22.82 -1.27
C ASP A 127 -43.47 22.02 -0.17
N THR A 128 -43.17 20.71 -0.05
CA THR A 128 -43.85 19.80 0.89
C THR A 128 -42.92 19.08 1.87
N ASP A 129 -43.47 18.59 2.98
CA ASP A 129 -42.72 17.80 3.97
C ASP A 129 -42.28 16.43 3.44
N ALA A 130 -43.02 15.85 2.48
CA ALA A 130 -42.64 14.62 1.80
C ALA A 130 -41.43 14.84 0.88
N GLU A 131 -41.37 15.97 0.19
CA GLU A 131 -40.22 16.37 -0.63
C GLU A 131 -38.99 16.67 0.24
N LYS A 132 -39.16 17.32 1.40
CA LYS A 132 -38.07 17.50 2.39
C LYS A 132 -37.43 16.17 2.79
N LEU A 133 -38.25 15.17 3.11
CA LEU A 133 -37.76 13.86 3.50
C LEU A 133 -37.00 13.17 2.35
N THR A 134 -37.46 13.35 1.12
CA THR A 134 -36.83 12.80 -0.08
C THR A 134 -35.48 13.45 -0.36
N VAL A 135 -35.42 14.78 -0.39
CA VAL A 135 -34.19 15.56 -0.58
C VAL A 135 -33.18 15.26 0.53
N HIS A 136 -33.63 15.16 1.78
CA HIS A 136 -32.76 14.80 2.91
C HIS A 136 -32.16 13.39 2.77
N ASN A 137 -32.95 12.40 2.35
CA ASN A 137 -32.45 11.04 2.12
C ASN A 137 -31.47 10.97 0.94
N ALA A 138 -31.72 11.73 -0.13
CA ALA A 138 -30.80 11.86 -1.27
C ALA A 138 -29.47 12.52 -0.84
N ALA A 139 -29.55 13.62 -0.07
CA ALA A 139 -28.37 14.32 0.45
C ALA A 139 -27.52 13.40 1.33
N ARG A 140 -28.16 12.64 2.22
CA ARG A 140 -27.47 11.65 3.06
C ARG A 140 -26.74 10.59 2.22
N THR A 141 -27.36 10.13 1.14
CA THR A 141 -26.77 9.14 0.23
C THR A 141 -25.55 9.71 -0.49
N GLN A 142 -25.65 10.92 -1.02
CA GLN A 142 -24.54 11.59 -1.68
C GLN A 142 -23.38 11.89 -0.72
N ILE A 143 -23.66 12.38 0.50
CA ILE A 143 -22.65 12.61 1.53
C ILE A 143 -21.91 11.31 1.88
N ASN A 144 -22.63 10.19 2.03
CA ASN A 144 -22.00 8.89 2.26
C ASN A 144 -21.11 8.46 1.08
N SER A 145 -21.53 8.73 -0.15
CA SER A 145 -20.72 8.49 -1.35
C SER A 145 -19.46 9.35 -1.38
N VAL A 146 -19.56 10.66 -1.10
CA VAL A 146 -18.39 11.55 -0.98
C VAL A 146 -17.43 11.06 0.09
N SER A 147 -17.93 10.68 1.27
CA SER A 147 -17.12 10.15 2.36
C SER A 147 -16.34 8.89 1.94
N ALA A 148 -16.98 7.98 1.20
CA ALA A 148 -16.32 6.80 0.64
C ALA A 148 -15.25 7.17 -0.39
N THR A 149 -15.54 8.10 -1.31
CA THR A 149 -14.57 8.57 -2.32
C THR A 149 -13.37 9.26 -1.69
N VAL A 150 -13.58 10.11 -0.68
CA VAL A 150 -12.49 10.77 0.06
C VAL A 150 -11.63 9.72 0.77
N SER A 151 -12.24 8.73 1.40
CA SER A 151 -11.50 7.63 2.05
C SER A 151 -10.63 6.85 1.06
N ALA A 152 -11.16 6.58 -0.14
CA ALA A 152 -10.41 5.94 -1.22
C ALA A 152 -9.27 6.82 -1.75
N LEU A 153 -9.48 8.13 -1.87
CA LEU A 153 -8.43 9.08 -2.27
C LEU A 153 -7.31 9.15 -1.23
N VAL A 154 -7.63 9.14 0.05
CA VAL A 154 -6.63 9.08 1.14
C VAL A 154 -5.83 7.78 1.05
N ALA A 155 -6.49 6.64 0.82
CA ALA A 155 -5.79 5.37 0.58
C ALA A 155 -4.91 5.44 -0.69
N ALA A 156 -5.35 6.14 -1.73
CA ALA A 156 -4.56 6.30 -2.94
C ALA A 156 -3.35 7.23 -2.78
N ALA A 157 -3.44 8.22 -1.91
CA ALA A 157 -2.32 9.09 -1.55
C ALA A 157 -1.19 8.32 -0.84
N LYS A 158 -1.53 7.26 -0.09
CA LYS A 158 -0.57 6.34 0.54
C LYS A 158 0.19 5.46 -0.47
N GLY A 159 -0.34 5.32 -1.69
CA GLY A 159 0.30 4.53 -2.74
C GLY A 159 1.70 5.00 -3.08
N LYS A 160 2.69 4.11 -2.98
CA LYS A 160 4.09 4.38 -3.30
C LYS A 160 4.55 3.59 -4.52
N GLY A 161 5.54 4.18 -5.21
CA GLY A 161 6.16 3.61 -6.39
C GLY A 161 5.23 3.40 -7.58
N SER A 162 5.76 2.75 -8.62
CA SER A 162 5.01 2.33 -9.79
C SER A 162 5.46 0.94 -10.25
N VAL A 163 4.49 0.07 -10.55
CA VAL A 163 4.76 -1.26 -11.10
C VAL A 163 5.37 -1.13 -12.51
N ILE A 164 6.57 -1.65 -12.68
CA ILE A 164 7.29 -1.68 -13.96
C ILE A 164 6.91 -2.94 -14.76
N ASN A 165 6.78 -4.07 -14.05
CA ASN A 165 6.42 -5.39 -14.57
C ASN A 165 5.84 -6.23 -13.43
N SER A 166 5.07 -7.27 -13.75
CA SER A 166 4.50 -8.18 -12.74
C SER A 166 4.34 -9.59 -13.29
N ASP A 167 4.29 -10.55 -12.38
CA ASP A 167 3.79 -11.90 -12.61
C ASP A 167 2.62 -12.18 -11.65
N THR A 168 2.13 -13.42 -11.60
CA THR A 168 0.98 -13.81 -10.76
C THR A 168 1.29 -13.82 -9.25
N THR A 169 2.54 -13.64 -8.86
CA THR A 169 3.03 -13.78 -7.48
C THR A 169 3.84 -12.57 -7.00
N HIS A 170 4.40 -11.77 -7.90
CA HIS A 170 5.25 -10.64 -7.57
C HIS A 170 5.05 -9.45 -8.50
N ALA A 171 5.34 -8.26 -7.97
CA ALA A 171 5.43 -7.01 -8.69
C ALA A 171 6.88 -6.49 -8.66
N LEU A 172 7.42 -6.12 -9.81
CA LEU A 172 8.64 -5.34 -9.92
C LEU A 172 8.30 -3.85 -9.88
N VAL A 173 8.83 -3.12 -8.89
CA VAL A 173 8.35 -1.79 -8.51
C VAL A 173 9.48 -0.77 -8.48
N ALA A 174 9.35 0.32 -9.22
CA ALA A 174 10.20 1.49 -9.00
C ALA A 174 9.64 2.29 -7.84
N LEU A 175 10.29 2.26 -6.67
CA LEU A 175 10.00 3.21 -5.60
C LEU A 175 10.65 4.56 -5.97
N GLY A 176 9.81 5.54 -6.28
CA GLY A 176 10.19 6.94 -6.44
C GLY A 176 9.90 7.72 -5.16
N ALA A 177 10.64 8.83 -4.97
CA ALA A 177 10.37 9.81 -3.92
C ALA A 177 8.99 10.47 -4.09
#